data_AF-A0A1I7YCE8-F1
#
_entry.id   AF-A0A1I7YCE8-F1
#
_cell.length_a   1.000
_cell.length_b   1.000
_cell.length_c   1.000
_cell.angle_alpha   90.00
_cell.angle_beta   90.00
_cell.angle_gamma   90.00
#
_symmetry.space_group_name_H-M   'P 1'
#
loop_
_entity.id
_entity.type
_entity.pdbx_description
1 polymer ?
#
loop_
_entity_poly.entity_id
_entity_poly.type
_entity_poly.pdbx_seq_one_letter_code
_entity_poly.pdbx_strand_id
1 'polypeptide(L)'
;MWRQRAISCFKIMIQISIMDMVNLSLNAVLTGYFTFTGAVYCSAPLTSYICGALVLGFWCNCCASSILLALHRCLDLWFPGRMYSLFGGYRTLCWLTLPYLYGFYFTWYTPAPSYSSKGYAWFFDPYVGITSIHIHKNMYMNSSHAVHNVATPAVIAVFYALILLTLWYKTRRSSTHTVNMIQKKLTLQSCIICSFNFSACSLYVYIQYRTEPPSIWLVVLTQVLWISCNWRLQGHLSSLYKKSLWENRYISDCCSSANPKKRTTVTGFLGGTKIESSPLCYRHQPMKLQR
;
A
#
# COMPACT_ATOMS: atom_id res chain seq x y z
N MET A 1 -10.44 20.81 -5.47
CA MET A 1 -10.97 19.43 -5.39
C MET A 1 -9.86 18.37 -5.55
N TRP A 2 -9.08 18.38 -6.64
CA TRP A 2 -7.96 17.44 -6.88
C TRP A 2 -6.93 17.37 -5.74
N ARG A 3 -6.48 18.52 -5.21
CA ARG A 3 -5.53 18.59 -4.09
C ARG A 3 -5.97 17.77 -2.87
N GLN A 4 -7.25 17.81 -2.51
CA GLN A 4 -7.74 17.06 -1.35
C GLN A 4 -7.79 15.55 -1.58
N ARG A 5 -8.09 15.11 -2.81
CA ARG A 5 -8.06 13.69 -3.18
C ARG A 5 -6.64 13.14 -3.10
N ALA A 6 -5.65 13.92 -3.55
CA ALA A 6 -4.24 13.58 -3.42
C ALA A 6 -3.81 13.48 -1.94
N ILE A 7 -4.22 14.43 -1.10
CA ILE A 7 -3.92 14.41 0.34
C ILE A 7 -4.53 13.17 1.03
N SER A 8 -5.76 12.80 0.70
CA SER A 8 -6.45 11.65 1.30
C SER A 8 -5.75 10.33 0.95
N CYS A 9 -5.44 10.15 -0.34
CA CYS A 9 -4.65 9.01 -0.81
C CYS A 9 -3.27 8.96 -0.15
N PHE A 10 -2.60 10.11 -0.02
CA PHE A 10 -1.27 10.21 0.61
C PHE A 10 -1.27 9.81 2.08
N LYS A 11 -2.30 10.21 2.85
CA LYS A 11 -2.47 9.76 4.24
C LYS A 11 -2.54 8.23 4.34
N ILE A 12 -3.30 7.58 3.46
CA ILE A 12 -3.42 6.11 3.43
C ILE A 12 -2.08 5.47 3.05
N MET A 13 -1.36 6.01 2.07
CA MET A 13 -0.06 5.46 1.66
C MET A 13 1.01 5.61 2.74
N ILE A 14 1.06 6.74 3.45
CA ILE A 14 1.96 6.92 4.60
C ILE A 14 1.69 5.87 5.66
N GLN A 15 0.41 5.67 6.01
CA GLN A 15 0.01 4.67 7.00
C GLN A 15 0.50 3.28 6.61
N ILE A 16 0.25 2.86 5.37
CA ILE A 16 0.72 1.56 4.85
C ILE A 16 2.23 1.45 5.02
N SER A 17 2.99 2.46 4.60
CA SER A 17 4.45 2.37 4.67
C SER A 17 5.01 2.39 6.08
N ILE A 18 4.43 3.12 7.02
CA ILE A 18 4.86 3.08 8.42
C ILE A 18 4.65 1.66 8.98
N MET A 19 3.45 1.11 8.81
CA MET A 19 3.13 -0.23 9.30
C MET A 19 4.02 -1.29 8.64
N ASP A 20 4.29 -1.15 7.35
CA ASP A 20 5.13 -2.07 6.59
C ASP A 20 6.60 -2.00 7.01
N MET A 21 7.12 -0.82 7.37
CA MET A 21 8.49 -0.69 7.88
C MET A 21 8.64 -1.40 9.22
N VAL A 22 7.69 -1.18 10.13
CA VAL A 22 7.69 -1.85 11.43
C VAL A 22 7.58 -3.37 11.25
N ASN A 23 6.70 -3.82 10.37
CA ASN A 23 6.52 -5.23 10.08
C ASN A 23 7.78 -5.87 9.47
N LEU A 24 8.44 -5.18 8.52
CA LEU A 24 9.67 -5.66 7.90
C LEU A 24 10.83 -5.69 8.90
N SER A 25 10.96 -4.68 9.77
CA SER A 25 11.97 -4.68 10.83
C SER A 25 11.76 -5.85 11.79
N LEU A 26 10.54 -6.05 12.27
CA LEU A 26 10.24 -7.13 13.21
C LEU A 26 10.34 -8.50 12.56
N ASN A 27 9.82 -8.68 11.34
CA ASN A 27 9.78 -9.99 10.72
C ASN A 27 11.10 -10.34 10.02
N ALA A 28 11.76 -9.45 9.29
CA ALA A 28 13.00 -9.80 8.57
C ALA A 28 14.24 -9.80 9.49
N VAL A 29 14.44 -8.74 10.28
CA VAL A 29 15.66 -8.59 11.10
C VAL A 29 15.65 -9.56 12.27
N LEU A 30 14.51 -9.70 12.97
CA LEU A 30 14.41 -10.61 14.11
C LEU A 30 14.50 -12.07 13.68
N THR A 31 13.89 -12.45 12.54
CA THR A 31 14.07 -13.80 11.95
C THR A 31 15.55 -14.07 11.69
N GLY A 32 16.27 -13.10 11.11
CA GLY A 32 17.72 -13.22 10.90
C GLY A 32 18.48 -13.45 12.20
N TYR A 33 18.21 -12.64 13.23
CA TYR A 33 18.82 -12.79 14.55
C TYR A 33 18.53 -14.14 15.21
N PHE A 34 17.27 -14.58 15.20
CA PHE A 34 16.87 -15.88 15.75
C PHE A 34 17.41 -17.06 14.93
N THR A 35 17.61 -16.88 13.62
CA THR A 35 18.29 -17.89 12.79
C THR A 35 19.75 -18.02 13.21
N PHE A 36 20.46 -16.90 13.35
CA PHE A 36 21.87 -16.88 13.71
C PHE A 36 22.14 -17.51 15.10
N THR A 37 21.27 -17.23 16.06
CA THR A 37 21.36 -17.78 17.43
C THR A 37 20.78 -19.19 17.56
N GLY A 38 20.12 -19.72 16.52
CA GLY A 38 19.45 -21.02 16.57
C GLY A 38 18.22 -21.06 17.47
N ALA A 39 17.60 -19.91 17.76
CA ALA A 39 16.53 -19.79 18.73
C ALA A 39 15.27 -20.61 18.34
N VAL A 40 14.71 -21.27 19.35
CA VAL A 40 13.40 -21.94 19.29
C VAL A 40 12.46 -21.27 20.29
N TYR A 41 11.17 -21.62 20.27
CA TYR A 41 10.20 -21.05 21.19
C TYR A 41 10.65 -21.07 22.67
N CYS A 42 11.27 -22.17 23.12
CA CYS A 42 11.77 -22.32 24.49
C CYS A 42 12.93 -21.38 24.86
N SER A 43 13.63 -20.80 23.88
CA SER A 43 14.77 -19.90 24.14
C SER A 43 14.33 -18.55 24.70
N ALA A 44 13.20 -18.02 24.23
CA ALA A 44 12.66 -16.73 24.64
C ALA A 44 11.13 -16.65 24.39
N PRO A 45 10.31 -17.41 25.13
CA PRO A 45 8.91 -17.64 24.79
C PRO A 45 8.07 -16.36 24.79
N LEU A 46 8.30 -15.47 25.77
CA LEU A 46 7.58 -14.19 25.87
C LEU A 46 7.94 -13.26 24.69
N THR A 47 9.23 -13.15 24.38
CA THR A 47 9.72 -12.31 23.27
C THR A 47 9.19 -12.83 21.93
N SER A 48 9.29 -14.14 21.68
CA SER A 48 8.76 -14.75 20.46
C SER A 48 7.26 -14.56 20.33
N TYR A 49 6.50 -14.70 21.41
CA TYR A 49 5.05 -14.50 21.41
C TYR A 49 4.66 -13.04 21.11
N ILE A 50 5.25 -12.07 21.83
CA ILE A 50 4.95 -10.64 21.64
C ILE A 50 5.32 -10.20 20.22
N CYS A 51 6.51 -10.54 19.75
CA CYS A 51 6.94 -10.19 18.39
C CYS A 51 6.05 -10.83 17.33
N GLY A 52 5.68 -12.11 17.50
CA GLY A 52 4.78 -12.81 16.60
C GLY A 52 3.40 -12.16 16.51
N ALA A 53 2.82 -11.78 17.66
CA ALA A 53 1.51 -11.13 17.74
C ALA A 53 1.51 -9.75 17.06
N LEU A 54 2.59 -8.98 17.24
CA LEU A 54 2.77 -7.68 16.61
C LEU A 54 2.97 -7.80 15.10
N VAL A 55 3.82 -8.73 14.64
CA VAL A 55 4.04 -9.02 13.21
C VAL A 55 2.71 -9.36 12.53
N LEU A 56 1.92 -10.27 13.13
CA LEU A 56 0.62 -10.66 12.59
C LEU A 56 -0.35 -9.48 12.52
N GLY A 57 -0.44 -8.66 13.58
CA GLY A 57 -1.32 -7.49 13.59
C GLY A 57 -0.93 -6.42 12.58
N PHE A 58 0.36 -6.09 12.48
CA PHE A 58 0.85 -5.12 11.50
C PHE A 58 0.66 -5.62 10.07
N TRP A 59 0.88 -6.90 9.81
CA TRP A 59 0.56 -7.53 8.53
C TRP A 59 -0.91 -7.34 8.14
N CYS A 60 -1.83 -7.73 9.03
CA CYS A 60 -3.26 -7.61 8.77
C CYS A 60 -3.72 -6.14 8.62
N ASN A 61 -3.12 -5.20 9.37
CA ASN A 61 -3.35 -3.76 9.21
C ASN A 61 -2.89 -3.25 7.83
N CYS A 62 -1.68 -3.63 7.37
CA CYS A 62 -1.17 -3.29 6.04
C CYS A 62 -2.10 -3.79 4.94
N CYS A 63 -2.56 -5.03 5.05
CA CYS A 63 -3.48 -5.66 4.09
C CYS A 63 -4.84 -4.94 4.06
N ALA A 64 -5.44 -4.66 5.22
CA ALA A 64 -6.69 -3.90 5.32
C ALA A 64 -6.55 -2.46 4.77
N SER A 65 -5.43 -1.80 5.07
CA SER A 65 -5.11 -0.47 4.53
C SER A 65 -4.95 -0.49 3.01
N SER A 66 -4.41 -1.57 2.45
CA SER A 66 -4.29 -1.77 1.00
C SER A 66 -5.65 -1.96 0.32
N ILE A 67 -6.59 -2.66 0.95
CA ILE A 67 -7.99 -2.73 0.50
C ILE A 67 -8.61 -1.33 0.50
N LEU A 68 -8.43 -0.57 1.59
CA LEU A 68 -8.95 0.80 1.69
C LEU A 68 -8.38 1.71 0.58
N LEU A 69 -7.10 1.57 0.25
CA LEU A 69 -6.47 2.27 -0.86
C LEU A 69 -7.08 1.87 -2.22
N ALA A 70 -7.33 0.59 -2.44
CA ALA A 70 -7.96 0.10 -3.66
C ALA A 70 -9.40 0.64 -3.80
N LEU A 71 -10.16 0.65 -2.71
CA LEU A 71 -11.49 1.24 -2.64
C LEU A 71 -11.46 2.74 -2.95
N HIS A 72 -10.52 3.49 -2.35
CA HIS A 72 -10.33 4.92 -2.63
C HIS A 72 -10.10 5.17 -4.12
N ARG A 73 -9.28 4.34 -4.78
CA ARG A 73 -9.02 4.44 -6.23
C ARG A 73 -10.26 4.14 -7.08
N CYS A 74 -11.06 3.14 -6.70
CA CYS A 74 -12.32 2.83 -7.37
C CYS A 74 -13.31 4.00 -7.27
N LEU A 75 -13.47 4.56 -6.07
CA LEU A 75 -14.39 5.68 -5.82
C LEU A 75 -13.94 6.96 -6.54
N ASP A 76 -12.64 7.22 -6.65
CA ASP A 76 -12.13 8.36 -7.43
C ASP A 76 -12.44 8.20 -8.93
N LEU A 77 -12.42 6.96 -9.44
CA LEU A 77 -12.69 6.66 -10.85
C LEU A 77 -14.19 6.70 -11.21
N TRP A 78 -15.05 6.22 -10.31
CA TRP A 78 -16.49 6.11 -10.53
C TRP A 78 -17.27 7.35 -10.06
N PHE A 79 -16.93 7.88 -8.88
CA PHE A 79 -17.69 8.94 -8.22
C PHE A 79 -16.79 10.09 -7.71
N PRO A 80 -16.06 10.78 -8.61
CA PRO A 80 -15.14 11.84 -8.22
C PRO A 80 -15.81 12.98 -7.41
N GLY A 81 -17.09 13.26 -7.66
CA GLY A 81 -17.86 14.28 -6.93
C GLY A 81 -18.11 13.95 -5.44
N ARG A 82 -18.16 12.67 -5.07
CA ARG A 82 -18.44 12.23 -3.69
C ARG A 82 -17.19 12.05 -2.83
N MET A 83 -16.00 12.06 -3.44
CA MET A 83 -14.72 11.85 -2.75
C MET A 83 -14.47 12.87 -1.63
N TYR A 84 -14.87 14.14 -1.83
CA TYR A 84 -14.73 15.16 -0.78
C TYR A 84 -15.63 14.86 0.43
N SER A 85 -16.84 14.36 0.22
CA SER A 85 -17.74 13.98 1.31
C SER A 85 -17.21 12.75 2.06
N LEU A 86 -16.70 11.75 1.34
CA LEU A 86 -16.29 10.48 1.96
C LEU A 86 -14.90 10.56 2.63
N PHE A 87 -13.92 11.22 2.01
CA PHE A 87 -12.52 11.23 2.44
C PHE A 87 -12.00 12.63 2.83
N GLY A 88 -12.83 13.67 2.79
CA GLY A 88 -12.41 15.04 3.10
C GLY A 88 -11.88 15.23 4.53
N GLY A 89 -10.75 15.93 4.66
CA GLY A 89 -10.23 16.42 5.93
C GLY A 89 -9.89 15.30 6.94
N TYR A 90 -10.58 15.32 8.08
CA TYR A 90 -10.42 14.35 9.17
C TYR A 90 -11.12 13.01 8.90
N ARG A 91 -12.06 12.95 7.96
CA ARG A 91 -12.83 11.71 7.67
C ARG A 91 -11.94 10.59 7.15
N THR A 92 -10.87 10.92 6.42
CA THR A 92 -9.84 9.92 6.06
C THR A 92 -9.23 9.27 7.30
N LEU A 93 -9.01 10.01 8.40
CA LEU A 93 -8.50 9.43 9.65
C LEU A 93 -9.51 8.47 10.26
N CYS A 94 -10.81 8.78 10.20
CA CYS A 94 -11.87 7.85 10.61
C CYS A 94 -11.88 6.57 9.74
N TRP A 95 -11.57 6.65 8.45
CA TRP A 95 -11.40 5.45 7.63
C TRP A 95 -10.17 4.62 8.02
N LEU A 96 -9.10 5.29 8.45
CA LEU A 96 -7.88 4.61 8.90
C LEU A 96 -8.06 3.86 10.22
N THR A 97 -9.05 4.19 11.05
CA THR A 97 -9.30 3.42 12.28
C THR A 97 -9.74 1.99 11.97
N LEU A 98 -10.38 1.73 10.82
CA LEU A 98 -10.82 0.39 10.45
C LEU A 98 -9.65 -0.61 10.29
N PRO A 99 -8.59 -0.31 9.50
CA PRO A 99 -7.37 -1.13 9.48
C PRO A 99 -6.72 -1.32 10.84
N TYR A 100 -6.71 -0.29 11.69
CA TYR A 100 -6.14 -0.40 13.04
C TYR A 100 -6.93 -1.36 13.94
N LEU A 101 -8.26 -1.26 13.94
CA LEU A 101 -9.13 -2.17 14.69
C LEU A 101 -8.97 -3.61 14.19
N TYR A 102 -8.84 -3.79 12.88
CA TYR A 102 -8.61 -5.10 12.29
C TYR A 102 -7.26 -5.71 12.69
N GLY A 103 -6.17 -4.93 12.64
CA GLY A 103 -4.86 -5.38 13.12
C GLY A 103 -4.87 -5.68 14.62
N PHE A 104 -5.55 -4.85 15.43
CA PHE A 104 -5.71 -5.06 16.87
C PHE A 104 -6.43 -6.37 17.17
N TYR A 105 -7.49 -6.71 16.42
CA TYR A 105 -8.15 -8.01 16.52
C TYR A 105 -7.15 -9.16 16.35
N PHE A 106 -6.28 -9.11 15.35
CA PHE A 106 -5.28 -10.15 15.12
C PHE A 106 -4.21 -10.24 16.21
N THR A 107 -3.75 -9.12 16.75
CA THR A 107 -2.73 -9.12 17.81
C THR A 107 -3.25 -9.64 19.15
N TRP A 108 -4.51 -9.34 19.53
CA TRP A 108 -5.04 -9.71 20.86
C TRP A 108 -5.94 -10.95 20.87
N TYR A 109 -6.69 -11.20 19.80
CA TYR A 109 -7.76 -12.21 19.79
C TYR A 109 -7.46 -13.42 18.90
N THR A 110 -6.28 -13.49 18.29
CA THR A 110 -5.88 -14.65 17.47
C THR A 110 -4.55 -15.25 17.95
N PRO A 111 -4.34 -16.57 17.79
CA PRO A 111 -3.08 -17.19 18.14
C PRO A 111 -1.90 -16.54 17.41
N ALA A 112 -0.85 -16.18 18.14
CA ALA A 112 0.35 -15.58 17.59
C ALA A 112 1.30 -16.65 17.03
N PRO A 113 1.93 -16.43 15.87
CA PRO A 113 2.95 -17.33 15.38
C PRO A 113 4.23 -17.18 16.20
N SER A 114 4.97 -18.27 16.38
CA SER A 114 6.24 -18.31 17.08
C SER A 114 7.36 -18.71 16.13
N TYR A 115 8.52 -18.07 16.27
CA TYR A 115 9.68 -18.41 15.46
C TYR A 115 10.28 -19.76 15.88
N SER A 116 10.69 -20.57 14.90
CA SER A 116 11.47 -21.79 15.12
C SER A 116 12.62 -21.90 14.13
N SER A 117 13.85 -21.97 14.65
CA SER A 117 15.06 -22.22 13.85
C SER A 117 15.05 -23.59 13.17
N LYS A 118 14.24 -24.55 13.63
CA LYS A 118 14.06 -25.86 12.99
C LYS A 118 13.27 -25.76 11.67
N GLY A 119 12.38 -24.78 11.56
CA GLY A 119 11.57 -24.53 10.37
C GLY A 119 12.00 -23.29 9.58
N TYR A 120 12.98 -22.52 10.07
CA TYR A 120 13.48 -21.25 9.49
C TYR A 120 12.38 -20.20 9.21
N ALA A 121 11.28 -20.25 9.95
CA ALA A 121 10.16 -19.32 9.81
C ALA A 121 9.32 -19.25 11.09
N TRP A 122 8.30 -18.41 11.03
CA TRP A 122 7.28 -18.27 12.06
C TRP A 122 6.16 -19.29 11.81
N PHE A 123 5.85 -20.10 12.81
CA PHE A 123 4.82 -21.13 12.75
C PHE A 123 3.84 -20.96 13.90
N PHE A 124 2.57 -21.28 13.70
CA PHE A 124 1.63 -21.24 14.84
C PHE A 124 1.86 -22.39 15.80
N ASP A 125 2.30 -23.55 15.30
CA ASP A 125 2.78 -24.67 16.09
C ASP A 125 4.22 -24.40 16.59
N PRO A 126 4.43 -24.17 17.90
CA PRO A 126 5.76 -23.88 18.44
C PRO A 126 6.68 -25.11 18.46
N TYR A 127 6.14 -26.31 18.22
CA TYR A 127 6.88 -27.59 18.25
C TYR A 127 7.31 -28.07 16.87
N VAL A 128 7.19 -27.23 15.84
CA VAL A 128 7.60 -27.57 14.48
C VAL A 128 9.05 -28.06 14.43
N GLY A 129 9.26 -29.25 13.86
CA GLY A 129 10.57 -29.88 13.75
C GLY A 129 11.08 -30.59 15.02
N ILE A 130 10.25 -30.73 16.05
CA ILE A 130 10.55 -31.52 17.27
C ILE A 130 9.79 -32.84 17.20
N THR A 131 10.49 -33.94 16.90
CA THR A 131 9.89 -35.27 16.70
C THR A 131 9.61 -36.04 18.00
N SER A 132 10.14 -35.58 19.13
CA SER A 132 10.01 -36.25 20.43
C SER A 132 8.69 -35.99 21.14
N ILE A 133 7.83 -35.10 20.65
CA ILE A 133 6.58 -34.70 21.30
C ILE A 133 5.42 -34.85 20.29
N HIS A 134 4.46 -35.72 20.60
CA HIS A 134 3.25 -35.88 19.81
C HIS A 134 2.17 -34.91 20.30
N ILE A 135 1.85 -33.90 19.48
CA ILE A 135 0.83 -32.91 19.80
C ILE A 135 -0.18 -32.81 18.68
N HIS A 136 -1.44 -32.63 19.03
CA HIS A 136 -2.51 -32.32 18.08
C HIS A 136 -2.30 -30.90 17.52
N LYS A 137 -1.69 -30.81 16.34
CA LYS A 137 -1.40 -29.55 15.63
C LYS A 137 -2.63 -28.63 15.50
N ASN A 138 -3.82 -29.20 15.44
CA ASN A 138 -5.10 -28.49 15.39
C ASN A 138 -5.31 -27.48 16.54
N MET A 139 -4.68 -27.71 17.70
CA MET A 139 -4.79 -26.80 18.85
C MET A 139 -4.10 -25.46 18.63
N TYR A 140 -3.12 -25.39 17.73
CA TYR A 140 -2.33 -24.19 17.47
C TYR A 140 -2.70 -23.51 16.15
N MET A 141 -3.63 -24.06 15.38
CA MET A 141 -3.97 -23.51 14.07
C MET A 141 -4.71 -22.17 14.19
N ASN A 142 -4.33 -21.20 13.35
CA ASN A 142 -5.02 -19.93 13.25
C ASN A 142 -5.84 -19.87 11.96
N SER A 143 -7.08 -20.35 12.02
CA SER A 143 -8.01 -20.34 10.88
C SER A 143 -8.34 -18.92 10.42
N SER A 144 -8.40 -17.94 11.34
CA SER A 144 -8.63 -16.53 10.98
C SER A 144 -7.52 -15.99 10.08
N HIS A 145 -6.26 -16.33 10.38
CA HIS A 145 -5.12 -15.95 9.55
C HIS A 145 -5.14 -16.65 8.19
N ALA A 146 -5.50 -17.94 8.12
CA ALA A 146 -5.62 -18.64 6.85
C ALA A 146 -6.70 -18.03 5.94
N VAL A 147 -7.88 -17.74 6.50
CA VAL A 147 -8.95 -17.05 5.77
C VAL A 147 -8.48 -15.65 5.34
N HIS A 148 -7.82 -14.90 6.21
CA HIS A 148 -7.28 -13.57 5.88
C HIS A 148 -6.32 -13.61 4.69
N ASN A 149 -5.38 -14.56 4.69
CA ASN A 149 -4.36 -14.70 3.65
C ASN A 149 -4.91 -15.14 2.30
N VAL A 150 -6.09 -15.77 2.26
CA VAL A 150 -6.75 -16.11 0.99
C VAL A 150 -7.71 -15.00 0.55
N ALA A 151 -8.56 -14.52 1.47
CA ALA A 151 -9.62 -13.57 1.17
C ALA A 151 -9.06 -12.18 0.81
N THR A 152 -8.07 -11.69 1.54
CA THR A 152 -7.58 -10.31 1.34
C THR A 152 -6.94 -10.12 -0.05
N PRO A 153 -6.00 -10.98 -0.50
CA PRO A 153 -5.47 -10.89 -1.85
C PRO A 153 -6.55 -11.02 -2.94
N ALA A 154 -7.55 -11.88 -2.74
CA ALA A 154 -8.66 -12.04 -3.69
C ALA A 154 -9.51 -10.76 -3.81
N VAL A 155 -9.87 -10.14 -2.68
CA VAL A 155 -10.62 -8.86 -2.66
C VAL A 155 -9.84 -7.76 -3.37
N ILE A 156 -8.54 -7.64 -3.09
CA ILE A 156 -7.67 -6.65 -3.74
C ILE A 156 -7.60 -6.90 -5.26
N ALA A 157 -7.45 -8.16 -5.68
CA ALA A 157 -7.42 -8.53 -7.09
C ALA A 157 -8.73 -8.15 -7.82
N VAL A 158 -9.89 -8.37 -7.18
CA VAL A 158 -11.20 -7.94 -7.70
C VAL A 158 -11.24 -6.43 -7.89
N PHE A 159 -10.85 -5.63 -6.90
CA PHE A 159 -10.83 -4.17 -7.04
C PHE A 159 -9.94 -3.71 -8.20
N TYR A 160 -8.73 -4.26 -8.35
CA TYR A 160 -7.85 -3.90 -9.45
C TYR A 160 -8.37 -4.37 -10.81
N ALA A 161 -9.01 -5.54 -10.89
CA ALA A 161 -9.68 -5.99 -12.11
C ALA A 161 -10.81 -5.02 -12.50
N LEU A 162 -11.63 -4.57 -11.55
CA LEU A 162 -12.70 -3.59 -11.77
C LEU A 162 -12.14 -2.24 -12.26
N ILE A 163 -11.02 -1.79 -11.71
CA ILE A 163 -10.31 -0.58 -12.19
C ILE A 163 -9.87 -0.77 -13.64
N LEU A 164 -9.22 -1.90 -13.96
CA LEU A 164 -8.76 -2.20 -15.31
C LEU A 164 -9.91 -2.25 -16.32
N LEU A 165 -11.01 -2.92 -15.99
CA LEU A 165 -12.20 -3.00 -16.82
C LEU A 165 -12.81 -1.62 -17.07
N THR A 166 -12.93 -0.80 -16.03
CA THR A 166 -13.45 0.56 -16.14
C THR A 166 -12.56 1.45 -17.01
N LEU A 167 -11.24 1.36 -16.84
CA LEU A 167 -10.28 2.10 -17.64
C LEU A 167 -10.32 1.65 -19.10
N TRP A 168 -10.38 0.34 -19.36
CA TRP A 168 -10.52 -0.22 -20.70
C TRP A 168 -11.80 0.29 -21.40
N TYR A 169 -12.93 0.22 -20.70
CA TYR A 169 -14.22 0.70 -21.20
C TYR A 169 -14.19 2.19 -21.55
N LYS A 170 -13.67 3.04 -20.65
CA LYS A 170 -13.54 4.49 -20.90
C LYS A 170 -12.58 4.79 -22.05
N THR A 171 -11.49 4.03 -22.18
CA THR A 171 -10.51 4.18 -23.27
C THR A 171 -11.16 3.90 -24.62
N ARG A 172 -11.96 2.83 -24.71
CA ARG A 172 -12.57 2.40 -25.97
C ARG A 172 -13.68 3.33 -26.45
N ARG A 173 -14.36 4.01 -25.52
CA ARG A 173 -15.49 4.90 -25.81
C ARG A 173 -15.09 6.37 -26.00
N SER A 174 -13.87 6.74 -25.63
CA SER A 174 -13.34 8.09 -25.80
C SER A 174 -12.47 8.17 -27.05
N SER A 175 -12.86 9.00 -28.02
CA SER A 175 -12.03 9.31 -29.22
C SER A 175 -10.78 10.13 -28.89
N THR A 176 -10.64 10.60 -27.65
CA THR A 176 -9.45 11.30 -27.16
C THR A 176 -8.55 10.34 -26.39
N HIS A 177 -7.30 10.22 -26.84
CA HIS A 177 -6.22 9.41 -26.23
C HIS A 177 -5.76 9.89 -24.83
N THR A 178 -6.59 10.62 -24.09
CA THR A 178 -6.27 11.22 -22.79
C THR A 178 -6.46 10.25 -21.62
N VAL A 179 -6.22 8.96 -21.83
CA VAL A 179 -6.06 8.03 -20.71
C VAL A 179 -4.67 8.24 -20.16
N ASN A 180 -4.60 8.86 -18.99
CA ASN A 180 -3.36 9.33 -18.39
C ASN A 180 -2.37 8.15 -18.26
N MET A 181 -1.22 8.20 -18.95
CA MET A 181 -0.19 7.15 -18.92
C MET A 181 0.21 6.76 -17.48
N ILE A 182 0.07 7.71 -16.57
CA ILE A 182 0.28 7.56 -15.13
C ILE A 182 -0.70 6.55 -14.50
N GLN A 183 -1.99 6.58 -14.87
CA GLN A 183 -3.00 5.66 -14.36
C GLN A 183 -2.77 4.22 -14.84
N LYS A 184 -2.36 4.04 -16.11
CA LYS A 184 -2.00 2.72 -16.66
C LYS A 184 -0.79 2.12 -15.94
N LYS A 185 0.28 2.90 -15.77
CA LYS A 185 1.49 2.49 -15.05
C LYS A 185 1.19 2.12 -13.59
N LEU A 186 0.39 2.94 -12.91
CA LEU A 186 -0.02 2.70 -11.52
C LEU A 186 -0.81 1.38 -11.37
N THR A 187 -1.70 1.11 -12.31
CA THR A 187 -2.55 -0.09 -12.27
C THR A 187 -1.76 -1.35 -12.58
N LEU A 188 -0.92 -1.33 -13.63
CA LEU A 188 -0.06 -2.47 -13.97
C LEU A 188 0.91 -2.82 -12.82
N GLN A 189 1.55 -1.81 -12.23
CA GLN A 189 2.41 -1.99 -11.07
C GLN A 189 1.66 -2.67 -9.91
N SER A 190 0.43 -2.23 -9.64
CA SER A 190 -0.37 -2.78 -8.55
C SER A 190 -0.75 -4.24 -8.82
N CYS A 191 -1.03 -4.63 -10.07
CA CYS A 191 -1.32 -6.01 -10.44
C CYS A 191 -0.14 -6.95 -10.15
N ILE A 192 1.07 -6.53 -10.52
CA ILE A 192 2.30 -7.31 -10.26
C ILE A 192 2.51 -7.52 -8.76
N ILE A 193 2.34 -6.47 -7.96
CA ILE A 193 2.46 -6.54 -6.49
C ILE A 193 1.43 -7.52 -5.92
N CYS A 194 0.18 -7.46 -6.39
CA CYS A 194 -0.88 -8.35 -5.92
C CYS A 194 -0.60 -9.81 -6.26
N SER A 195 -0.03 -10.11 -7.43
CA SER A 195 0.36 -11.48 -7.81
C SER A 195 1.44 -12.03 -6.87
N PHE A 196 2.49 -11.26 -6.58
CA PHE A 196 3.51 -11.69 -5.61
C PHE A 196 2.92 -11.90 -4.21
N ASN A 197 2.05 -10.98 -3.77
CA ASN A 197 1.40 -11.09 -2.48
C ASN A 197 0.49 -12.32 -2.38
N PHE A 198 -0.30 -12.60 -3.42
CA PHE A 198 -1.15 -13.79 -3.50
C PHE A 198 -0.33 -15.08 -3.43
N SER A 199 0.76 -15.16 -4.18
CA SER A 199 1.67 -16.31 -4.16
C SER A 199 2.32 -16.50 -2.79
N ALA A 200 2.81 -15.42 -2.17
CA ALA A 200 3.40 -15.46 -0.83
C ALA A 200 2.39 -15.96 0.21
N CYS A 201 1.18 -15.39 0.23
CA CYS A 201 0.11 -15.78 1.16
C CYS A 201 -0.29 -17.25 0.98
N SER A 202 -0.46 -17.71 -0.26
CA SER A 202 -0.87 -19.08 -0.56
C SER A 202 0.21 -20.09 -0.15
N LEU A 203 1.47 -19.81 -0.45
CA LEU A 203 2.60 -20.66 -0.03
C LEU A 203 2.75 -20.66 1.50
N TYR A 204 2.53 -19.52 2.15
CA TYR A 204 2.63 -19.43 3.60
C TYR A 204 1.51 -20.22 4.31
N VAL A 205 0.28 -20.18 3.78
CA VAL A 205 -0.80 -21.07 4.28
C VAL A 205 -0.44 -22.53 4.01
N TYR A 206 0.10 -22.84 2.84
CA TYR A 206 0.52 -24.21 2.51
C TYR A 206 1.56 -24.77 3.49
N ILE A 207 2.60 -24.00 3.88
CA ILE A 207 3.60 -24.49 4.84
C ILE A 207 3.06 -24.64 6.26
N GLN A 208 2.08 -23.83 6.67
CA GLN A 208 1.52 -23.88 8.01
C GLN A 208 0.64 -25.11 8.24
N TYR A 209 0.02 -25.64 7.17
CA TYR A 209 -0.92 -26.76 7.24
C TYR A 209 -0.29 -28.11 6.86
N ARG A 210 1.01 -28.12 6.52
CA ARG A 210 1.74 -29.36 6.22
C ARG A 210 2.04 -30.15 7.51
N THR A 211 1.85 -31.47 7.41
CA THR A 211 2.15 -32.40 8.51
C THR A 211 3.65 -32.59 8.71
N GLU A 212 4.43 -32.50 7.64
CA GLU A 212 5.89 -32.65 7.64
C GLU A 212 6.59 -31.28 7.66
N PRO A 213 7.80 -31.18 8.24
CA PRO A 213 8.57 -29.94 8.18
C PRO A 213 8.80 -29.53 6.71
N PRO A 214 8.54 -28.26 6.35
CA PRO A 214 8.69 -27.81 4.98
C PRO A 214 10.16 -27.82 4.55
N SER A 215 10.41 -28.03 3.26
CA SER A 215 11.76 -27.89 2.73
C SER A 215 12.25 -26.45 2.88
N ILE A 216 13.53 -26.29 3.23
CA ILE A 216 14.13 -24.97 3.45
C ILE A 216 13.98 -24.06 2.22
N TRP A 217 14.09 -24.61 1.02
CA TRP A 217 13.92 -23.89 -0.24
C TRP A 217 12.53 -23.27 -0.40
N LEU A 218 11.49 -23.98 0.04
CA LEU A 218 10.12 -23.51 -0.04
C LEU A 218 9.85 -22.40 0.99
N VAL A 219 10.43 -22.52 2.18
CA VAL A 219 10.40 -21.46 3.20
C VAL A 219 11.09 -20.20 2.70
N VAL A 220 12.32 -20.32 2.16
CA VAL A 220 13.08 -19.18 1.60
C VAL A 220 12.31 -18.53 0.45
N LEU A 221 11.75 -19.32 -0.47
CA LEU A 221 10.93 -18.80 -1.56
C LEU A 221 9.74 -17.98 -1.04
N THR A 222 9.04 -18.51 -0.04
CA THR A 222 7.90 -17.84 0.58
C THR A 222 8.31 -16.50 1.20
N GLN A 223 9.42 -16.47 1.94
CA GLN A 223 9.96 -15.25 2.53
C GLN A 223 10.41 -14.23 1.47
N VAL A 224 11.06 -14.67 0.40
CA VAL A 224 11.49 -13.79 -0.71
C VAL A 224 10.29 -13.18 -1.44
N LEU A 225 9.25 -13.96 -1.71
CA LEU A 225 8.03 -13.47 -2.34
C LEU A 225 7.32 -12.43 -1.46
N TRP A 226 7.29 -12.69 -0.15
CA TRP A 226 6.77 -11.76 0.84
C TRP A 226 7.59 -10.45 0.92
N ILE A 227 8.91 -10.51 1.05
CA ILE A 227 9.75 -9.30 1.07
C ILE A 227 9.60 -8.50 -0.24
N SER A 228 9.48 -9.20 -1.37
CA SER A 228 9.34 -8.58 -2.69
C SER A 228 8.05 -7.77 -2.85
N CYS A 229 6.96 -8.12 -2.17
CA CYS A 229 5.72 -7.34 -2.22
C CYS A 229 5.85 -6.02 -1.41
N ASN A 230 6.62 -6.03 -0.34
CA ASN A 230 6.84 -4.87 0.56
C ASN A 230 7.87 -3.87 0.00
N TRP A 231 8.98 -4.36 -0.59
CA TRP A 231 10.08 -3.51 -1.11
C TRP A 231 9.63 -2.46 -2.16
N ARG A 232 8.63 -2.77 -3.00
CA ARG A 232 8.21 -1.89 -4.10
C ARG A 232 7.22 -0.78 -3.70
N LEU A 233 6.62 -0.85 -2.50
CA LEU A 233 5.72 0.18 -1.97
C LEU A 233 6.50 1.46 -1.57
N GLN A 234 7.72 1.33 -1.06
CA GLN A 234 8.57 2.48 -0.69
C GLN A 234 9.01 3.33 -1.90
N GLY A 235 9.36 2.68 -3.02
CA GLY A 235 9.70 3.37 -4.28
C GLY A 235 8.52 4.15 -4.88
N HIS A 236 7.29 3.75 -4.54
CA HIS A 236 6.08 4.44 -4.98
C HIS A 236 5.80 5.71 -4.19
N LEU A 237 6.03 5.67 -2.87
CA LEU A 237 5.90 6.82 -1.99
C LEU A 237 6.88 7.93 -2.37
N SER A 238 8.13 7.58 -2.70
CA SER A 238 9.13 8.55 -3.16
C SER A 238 8.78 9.17 -4.53
N SER A 239 8.23 8.40 -5.46
CA SER A 239 7.77 8.91 -6.77
C SER A 239 6.54 9.84 -6.65
N LEU A 240 5.54 9.43 -5.86
CA LEU A 240 4.34 10.24 -5.63
C LEU A 240 4.60 11.46 -4.75
N TYR A 241 5.51 11.35 -3.78
CA TYR A 241 5.98 12.48 -3.00
C TYR A 241 6.70 13.50 -3.89
N LYS A 242 7.62 13.05 -4.76
CA LYS A 242 8.27 13.92 -5.76
C LYS A 242 7.25 14.63 -6.64
N LYS A 243 6.20 13.92 -7.08
CA LYS A 243 5.14 14.50 -7.91
C LYS A 243 4.25 15.49 -7.15
N SER A 244 3.84 15.16 -5.93
CA SER A 244 3.08 16.04 -5.03
C SER A 244 3.85 17.31 -4.67
N LEU A 245 5.16 17.18 -4.39
CA LEU A 245 6.04 18.32 -4.17
C LEU A 245 6.20 19.17 -5.43
N TRP A 246 6.34 18.56 -6.60
CA TRP A 246 6.42 19.28 -7.87
C TRP A 246 5.13 20.06 -8.16
N GLU A 247 3.96 19.43 -7.99
CA GLU A 247 2.66 20.09 -8.18
C GLU A 247 2.42 21.20 -7.15
N ASN A 248 2.80 20.99 -5.87
CA ASN A 248 2.70 22.03 -4.85
C ASN A 248 3.66 23.20 -5.11
N ARG A 249 4.87 22.93 -5.61
CA ARG A 249 5.84 23.97 -5.98
C ARG A 249 5.33 24.76 -7.19
N TYR A 250 4.86 24.07 -8.23
CA TYR A 250 4.29 24.70 -9.42
C TYR A 250 3.06 25.56 -9.11
N ILE A 251 2.14 25.09 -8.25
CA ILE A 251 0.97 25.87 -7.82
C ILE A 251 1.38 27.04 -6.92
N SER A 252 2.37 26.87 -6.03
CA SER A 252 2.93 27.96 -5.22
C SER A 252 3.56 29.04 -6.08
N ASP A 253 4.27 28.64 -7.14
CA ASP A 253 4.90 29.55 -8.09
C ASP A 253 3.85 30.29 -8.93
N CYS A 254 2.79 29.59 -9.38
CA CYS A 254 1.64 30.23 -10.05
C CYS A 254 0.84 31.16 -9.11
N CYS A 255 0.60 30.79 -7.86
CA CYS A 255 -0.09 31.65 -6.89
C CYS A 255 0.76 32.85 -6.46
N SER A 256 2.09 32.72 -6.40
CA SER A 256 3.00 33.82 -6.13
C SER A 256 3.11 34.78 -7.32
N SER A 257 3.06 34.26 -8.55
CA SER A 257 2.99 35.05 -9.78
C SER A 257 1.64 35.75 -9.97
N ALA A 258 0.55 35.18 -9.45
CA ALA A 258 -0.81 35.74 -9.51
C ALA A 258 -1.14 36.74 -8.39
N ASN A 259 -0.20 37.05 -7.48
CA ASN A 259 -0.45 37.99 -6.39
C ASN A 259 -0.36 39.45 -6.89
N PRO A 260 -1.47 40.23 -6.95
CA PRO A 260 -1.48 41.56 -7.54
C PRO A 260 -0.70 42.61 -6.72
N LYS A 261 -0.26 42.27 -5.50
CA LYS A 261 0.40 43.19 -4.57
C LYS A 261 1.90 43.42 -4.83
N LYS A 262 2.47 42.82 -5.88
CA LYS A 262 3.81 43.15 -6.40
C LYS A 262 3.76 43.61 -7.86
N ARG A 263 2.69 44.31 -8.25
CA ARG A 263 2.69 45.07 -9.51
C ARG A 263 3.46 46.37 -9.29
N THR A 264 4.78 46.29 -9.24
CA THR A 264 5.62 47.48 -9.40
C THR A 264 5.45 47.92 -10.84
N THR A 265 4.60 48.91 -11.05
CA THR A 265 4.49 49.61 -12.33
C THR A 265 5.82 50.30 -12.57
N VAL A 266 6.72 49.66 -13.32
CA VAL A 266 7.87 50.37 -13.89
C VAL A 266 7.33 51.14 -15.09
N THR A 267 6.92 52.38 -14.86
CA THR A 267 6.66 53.35 -15.93
C THR A 267 8.00 53.77 -16.52
N GLY A 268 8.42 53.11 -17.60
CA GLY A 268 9.45 53.62 -18.51
C GLY A 268 8.77 54.40 -19.64
N PHE A 269 8.99 55.72 -19.68
CA PHE A 269 8.59 56.57 -20.80
C PHE A 269 9.65 56.45 -21.90
N LEU A 270 9.27 56.00 -23.09
CA LEU A 270 9.98 56.26 -24.35
C LEU A 270 8.98 56.06 -25.51
N GLY A 271 8.56 57.16 -26.14
CA GLY A 271 7.98 57.14 -27.49
C GLY A 271 6.55 56.61 -27.66
N GLY A 272 5.54 57.37 -27.22
CA GLY A 272 4.32 57.61 -28.01
C GLY A 272 3.37 56.47 -28.42
N THR A 273 3.50 55.23 -27.95
CA THR A 273 2.49 54.17 -28.19
C THR A 273 2.25 53.30 -26.95
N LYS A 274 0.97 53.15 -26.58
CA LYS A 274 0.52 52.37 -25.43
C LYS A 274 0.43 50.90 -25.87
N ILE A 275 1.43 50.08 -25.54
CA ILE A 275 1.36 48.61 -25.72
C ILE A 275 1.08 47.99 -24.33
N GLU A 276 -0.16 47.54 -24.12
CA GLU A 276 -0.50 46.68 -22.99
C GLU A 276 0.01 45.26 -23.25
N SER A 277 1.16 44.90 -22.66
CA SER A 277 1.59 43.51 -22.60
C SER A 277 0.91 42.81 -21.41
N SER A 278 -0.16 42.07 -21.70
CA SER A 278 -0.77 41.12 -20.77
C SER A 278 0.09 39.86 -20.66
N PRO A 279 0.44 39.35 -19.46
CA PRO A 279 0.96 38.00 -19.34
C PRO A 279 -0.22 37.03 -19.44
N LEU A 280 -0.47 36.54 -20.66
CA LEU A 280 -1.40 35.46 -20.93
C LEU A 280 -0.86 34.17 -20.28
N CYS A 281 -1.44 33.80 -19.14
CA CYS A 281 -1.35 32.45 -18.61
C CYS A 281 -2.10 31.53 -19.60
N TYR A 282 -1.36 30.90 -20.52
CA TYR A 282 -1.92 30.07 -21.58
C TYR A 282 -2.76 28.92 -21.00
N ARG A 283 -4.08 29.10 -21.07
CA ARG A 283 -5.07 28.04 -20.88
C ARG A 283 -5.00 27.18 -22.13
N HIS A 284 -4.61 25.91 -22.01
CA HIS A 284 -4.76 24.93 -23.09
C HIS A 284 -6.24 24.85 -23.49
N GLN A 285 -6.65 25.57 -24.53
CA GLN A 285 -7.83 25.24 -25.33
C GLN A 285 -7.37 24.37 -26.51
N PRO A 286 -8.05 23.25 -26.80
CA PRO A 286 -7.78 22.49 -28.00
C PRO A 286 -8.31 23.29 -29.20
N MET A 287 -7.41 23.62 -30.15
CA MET A 287 -7.76 24.22 -31.44
C MET A 287 -8.74 23.31 -32.18
N LYS A 288 -9.95 23.80 -32.43
CA LYS A 288 -10.81 23.28 -33.50
C LYS A 288 -10.26 23.83 -34.82
N LEU A 289 -9.77 22.95 -35.69
CA LEU A 289 -9.62 23.29 -37.10
C LEU A 289 -11.01 23.34 -37.73
N GLN A 290 -11.42 24.53 -38.18
CA GLN A 290 -12.49 24.74 -39.14
C GLN A 290 -11.98 25.69 -40.23
N ARG A 291 -11.43 25.11 -41.29
CA ARG A 291 -11.80 25.20 -42.71
C ARG A 291 -10.58 24.83 -43.56
#